data_AF-A0A7G2IRB9-F1
#
_entry.id   AF-A0A7G2IRB9-F1
#
_cell.length_a   1.000
_cell.length_b   1.000
_cell.length_c   1.000
_cell.angle_alpha   90.00
_cell.angle_beta   90.00
_cell.angle_gamma   90.00
#
_symmetry.space_group_name_H-M   'P 1'
#
loop_
_entity.id
_entity.type
_entity.pdbx_description
1 polymer ?
#
loop_
_entity_poly.entity_id
_entity_poly.type
_entity_poly.pdbx_seq_one_letter_code
_entity_poly.pdbx_strand_id
1 'polypeptide(L)'
;MSMAGGYAGHTGDYSTGAAQVIMPYVVGSVEVYEQQTTWPMVLEHSQVVVLWGMNPLNTLKIAWSSTDEQGIEYFNLLKKSGKSVIAIDPMRSETIEFFGDNATWIAPHMGTDVAMMLGIAHTLVKKNLHDKAFLEKYTTGYPQF
;
A
#
# COMPACT_ATOMS: atom_id res chain seq x y z
N MET A 1 -28.42 -6.55 -5.45
CA MET A 1 -28.95 -7.83 -5.95
C MET A 1 -29.79 -8.47 -4.85
N SER A 2 -31.12 -8.41 -4.95
CA SER A 2 -32.04 -9.22 -4.12
C SER A 2 -33.48 -9.07 -4.62
N MET A 3 -33.79 -9.57 -5.81
CA MET A 3 -35.19 -9.58 -6.30
C MET A 3 -35.96 -10.87 -5.96
N ALA A 4 -35.34 -11.85 -5.27
CA ALA A 4 -35.96 -13.13 -4.94
C ALA A 4 -36.02 -13.44 -3.41
N GLY A 5 -35.64 -12.49 -2.55
CA GLY A 5 -35.50 -12.73 -1.10
C GLY A 5 -34.29 -13.61 -0.75
N GLY A 6 -33.94 -13.66 0.55
CA GLY A 6 -32.87 -14.53 1.07
C GLY A 6 -31.50 -13.89 1.32
N TYR A 7 -31.37 -12.56 1.27
CA TYR A 7 -30.13 -11.87 1.63
C TYR A 7 -30.16 -11.42 3.10
N ALA A 8 -29.18 -11.85 3.89
CA ALA A 8 -28.83 -11.22 5.16
C ALA A 8 -27.72 -10.19 4.90
N GLY A 9 -27.92 -8.94 5.32
CA GLY A 9 -26.95 -7.86 5.16
C GLY A 9 -25.62 -8.14 5.87
N HIS A 10 -24.56 -7.47 5.42
CA HIS A 10 -23.30 -7.35 6.15
C HIS A 10 -22.98 -5.87 6.43
N THR A 11 -22.21 -5.63 7.49
CA THR A 11 -21.65 -4.30 7.79
C THR A 11 -20.17 -4.28 7.40
N GLY A 12 -19.77 -3.31 6.59
CA GLY A 12 -18.41 -3.26 6.03
C GLY A 12 -18.21 -4.29 4.90
N ASP A 13 -16.99 -4.35 4.39
CA ASP A 13 -16.57 -5.33 3.39
C ASP A 13 -15.45 -6.24 3.91
N TYR A 14 -15.05 -7.20 3.08
CA TYR A 14 -13.89 -8.02 3.33
C TYR A 14 -12.61 -7.15 3.28
N SER A 15 -11.87 -7.11 4.38
CA SER A 15 -10.60 -6.37 4.58
C SER A 15 -10.69 -4.86 4.81
N THR A 16 -11.59 -4.09 4.17
CA THR A 16 -11.62 -2.62 4.34
C THR A 16 -12.55 -2.12 5.43
N GLY A 17 -13.39 -2.97 6.02
CA GLY A 17 -14.32 -2.58 7.09
C GLY A 17 -13.67 -1.81 8.25
N ALA A 18 -12.46 -2.19 8.67
CA ALA A 18 -11.71 -1.44 9.69
C ALA A 18 -11.16 -0.10 9.13
N ALA A 19 -10.67 -0.09 7.89
CA ALA A 19 -10.15 1.11 7.24
C ALA A 19 -11.24 2.17 7.07
N GLN A 20 -12.48 1.77 6.74
CA GLN A 20 -13.62 2.69 6.64
C GLN A 20 -13.91 3.45 7.94
N VAL A 21 -13.58 2.86 9.09
CA VAL A 21 -13.76 3.49 10.40
C VAL A 21 -12.63 4.47 10.70
N ILE A 22 -11.38 4.09 10.43
CA ILE A 22 -10.21 4.88 10.84
C ILE A 22 -9.79 5.95 9.83
N MET A 23 -9.91 5.70 8.52
CA MET A 23 -9.40 6.60 7.46
C MET A 23 -9.99 8.02 7.51
N PRO A 24 -11.28 8.24 7.83
CA PRO A 24 -11.82 9.61 7.96
C PRO A 24 -11.10 10.46 9.01
N TYR A 25 -10.48 9.83 10.02
CA TYR A 25 -9.71 10.52 11.06
C TYR A 25 -8.23 10.69 10.70
N VAL A 26 -7.72 9.90 9.75
CA VAL A 26 -6.31 9.93 9.34
C VAL A 26 -6.09 10.84 8.14
N VAL A 27 -6.91 10.69 7.09
CA VAL A 27 -6.75 11.41 5.82
C VAL A 27 -7.95 12.28 5.45
N GLY A 28 -9.02 12.26 6.26
CA GLY A 28 -10.20 13.12 6.06
C GLY A 28 -11.27 12.55 5.13
N SER A 29 -11.09 11.31 4.64
CA SER A 29 -12.03 10.64 3.75
C SER A 29 -11.98 9.11 3.88
N VAL A 30 -12.79 8.41 3.09
CA VAL A 30 -12.81 6.93 3.01
C VAL A 30 -11.88 6.46 1.89
N GLU A 31 -10.59 6.78 2.03
CA GLU A 31 -9.50 6.58 1.04
C GLU A 31 -9.55 5.24 0.29
N VAL A 32 -9.96 4.17 0.97
CA VAL A 32 -10.07 2.81 0.40
C VAL A 32 -11.07 2.68 -0.75
N TYR A 33 -11.98 3.64 -0.92
CA TYR A 33 -12.93 3.72 -2.02
C TYR A 33 -12.71 4.91 -2.94
N GLU A 34 -11.65 5.70 -2.70
CA GLU A 34 -11.30 6.80 -3.57
C GLU A 34 -10.58 6.32 -4.83
N GLN A 35 -10.61 7.17 -5.85
CA GLN A 35 -9.92 6.90 -7.11
C GLN A 35 -8.40 6.86 -6.85
N GLN A 36 -7.82 5.69 -7.06
CA GLN A 36 -6.39 5.48 -6.88
C GLN A 36 -5.60 6.08 -8.05
N THR A 37 -4.35 6.43 -7.77
CA THR A 37 -3.40 6.87 -8.81
C THR A 37 -3.22 5.76 -9.84
N THR A 38 -3.22 6.10 -11.14
CA THR A 38 -3.12 5.11 -12.21
C THR A 38 -1.70 4.56 -12.36
N TRP A 39 -1.57 3.32 -12.82
CA TRP A 39 -0.28 2.67 -13.05
C TRP A 39 0.69 3.45 -13.95
N PRO A 40 0.26 4.05 -15.08
CA PRO A 40 1.16 4.86 -15.90
C PRO A 40 1.79 6.03 -15.13
N MET A 41 1.03 6.71 -14.27
CA MET A 41 1.53 7.83 -13.48
C MET A 41 2.59 7.38 -12.47
N VAL A 42 2.39 6.22 -11.83
CA VAL A 42 3.39 5.61 -10.94
C VAL A 42 4.67 5.26 -11.72
N LEU A 43 4.53 4.64 -12.89
CA LEU A 43 5.67 4.30 -13.74
C LEU A 43 6.40 5.53 -14.29
N GLU A 44 5.72 6.62 -14.53
CA GLU A 44 6.34 7.85 -15.03
C GLU A 44 7.09 8.60 -13.92
N HIS A 45 6.46 8.79 -12.75
CA HIS A 45 6.93 9.77 -11.77
C HIS A 45 7.61 9.17 -10.54
N SER A 46 7.41 7.88 -10.22
CA SER A 46 8.04 7.29 -9.04
C SER A 46 9.51 6.95 -9.29
N GLN A 47 10.37 7.27 -8.33
CA GLN A 47 11.77 6.82 -8.30
C GLN A 47 11.94 5.54 -7.48
N VAL A 48 11.12 5.39 -6.44
CA VAL A 48 11.09 4.26 -5.52
C VAL A 48 9.66 3.75 -5.40
N VAL A 49 9.46 2.44 -5.45
CA VAL A 49 8.18 1.77 -5.20
C VAL A 49 8.35 0.83 -4.01
N VAL A 50 7.56 1.06 -2.95
CA VAL A 50 7.59 0.22 -1.74
C VAL A 50 6.35 -0.66 -1.72
N LEU A 51 6.55 -1.97 -1.75
CA LEU A 51 5.52 -2.99 -1.60
C LEU A 51 5.55 -3.48 -0.15
N TRP A 52 4.58 -3.07 0.66
CA TRP A 52 4.56 -3.36 2.10
C TRP A 52 3.42 -4.31 2.45
N GLY A 53 3.75 -5.50 2.97
CA GLY A 53 2.77 -6.48 3.45
C GLY A 53 1.82 -6.97 2.37
N MET A 54 2.29 -7.07 1.13
CA MET A 54 1.44 -7.36 -0.02
C MET A 54 2.06 -8.37 -0.98
N ASN A 55 1.20 -9.21 -1.56
CA ASN A 55 1.56 -10.18 -2.61
C ASN A 55 0.69 -10.03 -3.88
N PRO A 56 0.88 -8.95 -4.66
CA PRO A 56 0.17 -8.65 -5.90
C PRO A 56 0.09 -9.78 -6.92
N LEU A 57 1.13 -10.60 -7.08
CA LEU A 57 1.07 -11.72 -8.04
C LEU A 57 0.03 -12.78 -7.68
N ASN A 58 -0.41 -12.81 -6.42
CA ASN A 58 -1.52 -13.61 -5.98
C ASN A 58 -2.83 -12.80 -6.05
N THR A 59 -2.85 -11.61 -5.46
CA THR A 59 -4.08 -10.86 -5.24
C THR A 59 -4.63 -10.11 -6.45
N LEU A 60 -3.81 -9.80 -7.47
CA LEU A 60 -4.29 -9.13 -8.70
C LEU A 60 -5.11 -10.04 -9.62
N LYS A 61 -5.19 -11.34 -9.33
CA LYS A 61 -5.96 -12.32 -10.10
C LYS A 61 -7.45 -12.34 -9.72
N ILE A 62 -7.83 -11.61 -8.68
CA ILE A 62 -9.21 -11.52 -8.19
C ILE A 62 -9.67 -10.07 -8.21
N ALA A 63 -10.98 -9.86 -8.38
CA ALA A 63 -11.62 -8.57 -8.30
C ALA A 63 -13.01 -8.71 -7.66
N TRP A 64 -13.59 -7.60 -7.23
CA TRP A 64 -14.98 -7.57 -6.74
C TRP A 64 -15.98 -7.99 -7.83
N SER A 65 -15.66 -7.67 -9.09
CA SER A 65 -16.38 -8.08 -10.29
C SER A 65 -15.44 -8.92 -11.16
N SER A 66 -15.61 -8.90 -12.49
CA SER A 66 -14.63 -9.49 -13.40
C SER A 66 -13.34 -8.69 -13.39
N THR A 67 -12.21 -9.39 -13.22
CA THR A 67 -10.88 -8.78 -13.37
C THR A 67 -10.63 -8.42 -14.82
N ASP A 68 -9.91 -7.31 -15.05
CA ASP A 68 -9.38 -6.95 -16.36
C ASP A 68 -7.96 -7.50 -16.60
N GLU A 69 -7.39 -8.15 -15.58
CA GLU A 69 -6.05 -8.76 -15.54
C GLU A 69 -4.88 -7.81 -15.87
N GLN A 70 -5.13 -6.50 -15.97
CA GLN A 70 -4.13 -5.52 -16.42
C GLN A 70 -3.01 -5.31 -15.39
N GLY A 71 -3.30 -5.50 -14.11
CA GLY A 71 -2.36 -5.25 -13.02
C GLY A 71 -1.05 -6.04 -13.15
N ILE A 72 -1.11 -7.29 -13.63
CA ILE A 72 0.09 -8.13 -13.78
C ILE A 72 1.06 -7.55 -14.81
N GLU A 73 0.56 -7.00 -15.92
CA GLU A 73 1.43 -6.41 -16.94
C GLU A 73 2.13 -5.15 -16.43
N TYR A 74 1.48 -4.37 -15.56
CA TYR A 74 2.14 -3.23 -14.93
C TYR A 74 3.26 -3.64 -13.97
N PHE A 75 3.17 -4.81 -13.33
CA PHE A 75 4.30 -5.36 -12.57
C PHE A 75 5.45 -5.80 -13.48
N ASN A 76 5.17 -6.33 -14.68
CA ASN A 76 6.20 -6.58 -15.70
C ASN A 76 6.89 -5.28 -16.13
N LEU A 77 6.12 -4.23 -16.37
CA LEU A 77 6.66 -2.91 -16.72
C LEU A 77 7.48 -2.31 -15.58
N LEU A 78 6.99 -2.40 -14.33
CA LEU A 78 7.73 -1.95 -13.16
C LEU A 78 9.06 -2.69 -13.03
N LYS A 79 9.08 -4.02 -13.18
CA LYS A 79 10.31 -4.82 -13.15
C LYS A 79 11.30 -4.40 -14.26
N LYS A 80 10.81 -4.09 -15.46
CA LYS A 80 11.63 -3.63 -16.60
C LYS A 80 12.10 -2.18 -16.47
N SER A 81 11.43 -1.36 -15.64
CA SER A 81 11.69 0.08 -15.54
C SER A 81 13.04 0.44 -14.90
N GLY A 82 13.68 -0.51 -14.19
CA GLY A 82 14.92 -0.26 -13.46
C GLY A 82 14.75 0.66 -12.23
N LYS A 83 13.51 0.95 -11.82
CA LYS A 83 13.23 1.72 -10.60
C LYS A 83 13.61 0.91 -9.36
N SER A 84 13.92 1.61 -8.28
CA SER A 84 14.18 0.98 -6.99
C SER A 84 12.90 0.39 -6.43
N VAL A 85 12.82 -0.94 -6.34
CA VAL A 85 11.70 -1.63 -5.69
C VAL A 85 12.16 -2.13 -4.32
N ILE A 86 11.37 -1.83 -3.29
CA ILE A 86 11.58 -2.35 -1.93
C ILE A 86 10.36 -3.18 -1.57
N ALA A 87 10.57 -4.43 -1.16
CA ALA A 87 9.50 -5.30 -0.69
C ALA A 87 9.69 -5.55 0.80
N ILE A 88 8.73 -5.13 1.62
CA ILE A 88 8.71 -5.33 3.06
C ILE A 88 7.68 -6.40 3.36
N ASP A 89 8.14 -7.61 3.62
CA ASP A 89 7.27 -8.76 3.90
C ASP A 89 8.06 -9.78 4.73
N PRO A 90 7.53 -10.26 5.87
CA PRO A 90 8.16 -11.34 6.63
C PRO A 90 8.35 -12.63 5.82
N MET A 91 7.49 -12.88 4.83
CA MET A 91 7.57 -14.03 3.94
C MET A 91 8.19 -13.62 2.60
N ARG A 92 9.02 -14.49 2.03
CA ARG A 92 9.46 -14.33 0.64
C ARG A 92 8.33 -14.77 -0.29
N SER A 93 7.43 -13.85 -0.61
CA SER A 93 6.25 -14.09 -1.45
C SER A 93 6.59 -14.25 -2.93
N GLU A 94 5.64 -14.77 -3.71
CA GLU A 94 5.73 -14.91 -5.17
C GLU A 94 6.03 -13.57 -5.85
N THR A 95 5.51 -12.46 -5.31
CA THR A 95 5.84 -11.12 -5.80
C THR A 95 7.33 -10.79 -5.61
N ILE A 96 7.91 -11.14 -4.47
CA ILE A 96 9.34 -10.92 -4.21
C ILE A 96 10.18 -11.81 -5.14
N GLU A 97 9.80 -13.09 -5.30
CA GLU A 97 10.46 -14.00 -6.23
C GLU A 97 10.41 -13.47 -7.67
N PHE A 98 9.28 -12.90 -8.07
CA PHE A 98 9.11 -12.31 -9.38
C PHE A 98 10.06 -11.16 -9.63
N PHE A 99 10.28 -10.25 -8.68
CA PHE A 99 11.28 -9.19 -8.87
C PHE A 99 12.70 -9.75 -8.79
N GLY A 100 12.94 -10.79 -7.99
CA GLY A 100 14.27 -11.36 -7.77
C GLY A 100 15.23 -10.29 -7.27
N ASP A 101 16.41 -10.21 -7.89
CA ASP A 101 17.44 -9.23 -7.52
C ASP A 101 17.07 -7.76 -7.89
N ASN A 102 15.98 -7.54 -8.62
CA ASN A 102 15.50 -6.19 -8.94
C ASN A 102 14.74 -5.52 -7.78
N ALA A 103 14.51 -6.23 -6.68
CA ALA A 103 13.92 -5.68 -5.47
C ALA A 103 14.79 -5.93 -4.24
N THR A 104 14.84 -4.95 -3.34
CA THR A 104 15.39 -5.14 -2.01
C THR A 104 14.32 -5.74 -1.11
N TRP A 105 14.50 -6.98 -0.68
CA TRP A 105 13.62 -7.62 0.28
C TRP A 105 14.05 -7.31 1.72
N ILE A 106 13.11 -6.79 2.51
CA ILE A 106 13.26 -6.57 3.95
C ILE A 106 12.26 -7.48 4.66
N ALA A 107 12.77 -8.38 5.49
CA ALA A 107 11.98 -9.36 6.23
C ALA A 107 11.88 -8.98 7.72
N PRO A 108 10.89 -8.14 8.12
CA PRO A 108 10.65 -7.88 9.53
C PRO A 108 10.13 -9.14 10.24
N HIS A 109 10.17 -9.14 11.57
CA HIS A 109 9.43 -10.16 12.32
C HIS A 109 7.92 -9.92 12.18
N MET A 110 7.14 -11.01 12.20
CA MET A 110 5.67 -10.93 12.14
C MET A 110 5.13 -9.98 13.22
N GLY A 111 4.23 -9.07 12.83
CA GLY A 111 3.57 -8.14 13.77
C GLY A 111 4.43 -6.98 14.26
N THR A 112 5.57 -6.71 13.61
CA THR A 112 6.50 -5.62 14.00
C THR A 112 6.48 -4.40 13.08
N ASP A 113 5.48 -4.29 12.19
CA ASP A 113 5.35 -3.20 11.23
C ASP A 113 5.41 -1.81 11.88
N VAL A 114 4.67 -1.60 12.98
CA VAL A 114 4.66 -0.32 13.71
C VAL A 114 6.04 0.01 14.28
N ALA A 115 6.77 -0.99 14.80
CA ALA A 115 8.12 -0.77 15.31
C ALA A 115 9.08 -0.34 14.18
N MET A 116 8.96 -0.96 13.00
CA MET A 116 9.73 -0.56 11.81
C MET A 116 9.36 0.86 11.34
N MET A 117 8.06 1.19 11.28
CA MET A 117 7.59 2.53 10.91
C MET A 117 8.13 3.60 11.86
N LEU A 118 8.09 3.36 13.19
CA LEU A 118 8.66 4.27 14.19
C LEU A 118 10.18 4.40 14.05
N GLY A 119 10.89 3.33 13.73
CA GLY A 119 12.33 3.37 13.46
C GLY A 119 12.69 4.23 12.24
N ILE A 120 11.89 4.14 11.16
CA ILE A 120 12.02 5.00 9.98
C ILE A 120 11.76 6.46 10.36
N ALA A 121 10.64 6.74 11.02
CA ALA A 121 10.27 8.10 11.44
C ALA A 121 11.33 8.73 12.34
N HIS A 122 11.78 8.01 13.38
CA HIS A 122 12.87 8.45 14.26
C HIS A 122 14.12 8.83 13.47
N THR A 123 14.51 8.02 12.48
CA THR A 123 15.71 8.28 11.66
C THR A 123 15.54 9.53 10.81
N LEU A 124 14.37 9.72 10.18
CA LEU A 124 14.05 10.90 9.37
C LEU A 124 14.02 12.17 10.21
N VAL A 125 13.49 12.11 11.43
CA VAL A 125 13.46 13.25 12.36
C VAL A 125 14.88 13.59 12.83
N LYS A 126 15.61 12.60 13.36
CA LYS A 126 16.96 12.80 13.90
C LYS A 126 17.95 13.32 12.87
N LYS A 127 17.80 12.91 11.60
CA LYS A 127 18.66 13.35 10.49
C LYS A 127 18.10 14.54 9.71
N ASN A 128 16.98 15.11 10.12
CA ASN A 128 16.34 16.25 9.46
C ASN A 128 16.02 16.01 7.96
N LEU A 129 15.52 14.81 7.64
CA LEU A 129 15.20 14.36 6.28
C LEU A 129 13.70 14.42 5.93
N HIS A 130 12.85 14.89 6.84
CA HIS A 130 11.41 15.03 6.64
C HIS A 130 11.05 16.41 6.09
N ASP A 131 9.97 16.48 5.32
CA ASP A 131 9.46 17.74 4.78
C ASP A 131 8.66 18.51 5.85
N LYS A 132 9.32 19.44 6.52
CA LYS A 132 8.72 20.26 7.59
C LYS A 132 7.63 21.18 7.08
N ALA A 133 7.79 21.74 5.88
CA ALA A 133 6.81 22.67 5.33
C ALA A 133 5.50 21.96 4.99
N PHE A 134 5.59 20.74 4.46
CA PHE A 134 4.43 19.89 4.24
C PHE A 134 3.73 19.54 5.56
N LEU A 135 4.49 19.09 6.55
CA LEU A 135 3.93 18.72 7.86
C LEU A 135 3.25 19.90 8.55
N GLU A 136 3.86 21.09 8.55
CA GLU A 136 3.27 22.27 9.17
C GLU A 136 1.97 22.71 8.47
N LYS A 137 1.92 22.60 7.14
CA LYS A 137 0.81 23.12 6.34
C LYS A 137 -0.37 22.15 6.22
N TYR A 138 -0.11 20.84 6.12
CA TYR A 138 -1.10 19.85 5.72
C TYR A 138 -1.36 18.75 6.75
N THR A 139 -0.73 18.79 7.93
CA THR A 139 -1.00 17.83 9.02
C THR A 139 -1.30 18.54 10.33
N THR A 140 -1.75 17.76 11.32
CA THR A 140 -1.94 18.22 12.71
C THR A 140 -1.39 17.16 13.67
N GLY A 141 -1.03 17.55 14.88
CA GLY A 141 -0.52 16.65 15.91
C GLY A 141 0.97 16.29 15.81
N TYR A 142 1.70 16.79 14.81
CA TYR A 142 3.13 16.50 14.66
C TYR A 142 4.00 16.94 15.86
N PRO A 143 3.78 18.10 16.52
CA PRO A 143 4.57 18.47 17.70
C PRO A 143 4.43 17.52 18.90
N GLN A 144 3.32 16.77 18.98
CA GLN A 144 3.04 15.79 20.03
C GLN A 144 3.54 14.39 19.69
N PHE A 145 3.70 14.10 18.40
CA PHE A 145 4.22 12.83 17.86
C PHE A 145 5.74 12.74 18.01
#